data_AF-A0A7L9WU29-F1
#
_entry.id   AF-A0A7L9WU29-F1
#
_cell.length_a   1.000
_cell.length_b   1.000
_cell.length_c   1.000
_cell.angle_alpha   90.00
_cell.angle_beta   90.00
_cell.angle_gamma   90.00
#
_symmetry.space_group_name_H-M   'P 1'
#
loop_
_entity.id
_entity.type
_entity.pdbx_description
1 polymer ?
#
loop_
_entity_poly.entity_id
_entity_poly.type
_entity_poly.pdbx_seq_one_letter_code
_entity_poly.pdbx_strand_id
1 'polypeptide(L)'
;MFRSQVLILLLGLFPAVAQADILIEDAYARAASPAATSGTVYMTLRNTGPQTDHLISARSPIAAKAVLHRNIEDADGMMRMIAVTDGLDIDVGCAARLERGGDHLMFMGLTAEMTQGSHFPLTLSFEKAGDITIDVPVDMTHVPGAVVISGHVNHDHSGMDDTATSHEAMHQHNTQMCAMKIAD
;
A
#
# COMPACT_ATOMS: atom_id res chain seq x y z
N MET A 1 -37.39 40.94 -43.19
CA MET A 1 -36.57 41.18 -41.98
C MET A 1 -36.61 39.92 -41.11
N PHE A 2 -35.71 38.97 -41.37
CA PHE A 2 -35.61 37.69 -40.64
C PHE A 2 -34.60 37.87 -39.48
N ARG A 3 -35.07 37.83 -38.23
CA ARG A 3 -34.20 37.86 -37.04
C ARG A 3 -33.84 36.44 -36.65
N SER A 4 -32.66 36.00 -37.11
CA SER A 4 -32.06 34.70 -36.77
C SER A 4 -31.58 34.70 -35.32
N GLN A 5 -32.12 33.81 -34.50
CA GLN A 5 -31.66 33.55 -33.13
C GLN A 5 -30.75 32.32 -33.16
N VAL A 6 -29.45 32.54 -32.96
CA VAL A 6 -28.46 31.46 -32.83
C VAL A 6 -28.50 30.97 -31.39
N LEU A 7 -29.06 29.79 -31.18
CA LEU A 7 -29.09 29.08 -29.90
C LEU A 7 -27.74 28.38 -29.70
N ILE A 8 -26.86 28.97 -28.88
CA ILE A 8 -25.59 28.36 -28.46
C ILE A 8 -25.90 27.30 -27.40
N LEU A 9 -25.85 26.03 -27.81
CA LEU A 9 -25.91 24.88 -26.91
C LEU A 9 -24.51 24.69 -26.30
N LEU A 10 -24.29 25.29 -25.12
CA LEU A 10 -23.10 25.06 -24.30
C LEU A 10 -23.14 23.63 -23.74
N LEU A 11 -22.45 22.72 -24.43
CA LEU A 11 -22.20 21.35 -23.98
C LEU A 11 -21.24 21.43 -22.76
N GLY A 12 -21.81 21.33 -21.56
CA GLY A 12 -21.04 21.28 -20.32
C GLY A 12 -20.17 20.02 -20.28
N LEU A 13 -18.86 20.21 -20.40
CA LEU A 13 -17.86 19.18 -20.14
C LEU A 13 -17.81 18.94 -18.63
N PHE A 14 -18.67 18.06 -18.11
CA PHE A 14 -18.54 17.60 -16.74
C PHE A 14 -17.27 16.74 -16.65
N PRO A 15 -16.25 17.13 -15.88
CA PRO A 15 -15.14 16.23 -15.63
C PRO A 15 -15.72 15.01 -14.90
N ALA A 16 -15.54 13.82 -15.48
CA ALA A 16 -15.79 12.59 -14.78
C ALA A 16 -14.84 12.58 -13.57
N VAL A 17 -15.40 12.85 -12.39
CA VAL A 17 -14.70 12.59 -11.14
C VAL A 17 -14.50 11.08 -11.11
N ALA A 18 -13.27 10.65 -11.41
CA ALA A 18 -12.85 9.27 -11.19
C ALA A 18 -13.00 9.02 -9.69
N GLN A 19 -14.10 8.37 -9.31
CA GLN A 19 -14.29 7.86 -7.97
C GLN A 19 -13.17 6.83 -7.80
N ALA A 20 -12.20 7.12 -6.92
CA ALA A 20 -11.05 6.25 -6.74
C ALA A 20 -11.54 4.86 -6.31
N ASP A 21 -11.44 3.88 -7.21
CA ASP A 21 -11.86 2.51 -6.96
C ASP A 21 -10.93 1.83 -5.94
N ILE A 22 -9.69 2.32 -5.81
CA ILE A 22 -8.72 1.86 -4.83
C ILE A 22 -8.55 2.90 -3.71
N LEU A 23 -8.82 2.47 -2.47
CA LEU A 23 -8.50 3.20 -1.26
C LEU A 23 -7.12 2.79 -0.76
N ILE A 24 -6.28 3.77 -0.43
CA ILE A 24 -4.93 3.54 0.09
C ILE A 24 -4.89 4.02 1.54
N GLU A 25 -4.52 3.13 2.45
CA GLU A 25 -4.57 3.35 3.90
C GLU A 25 -3.18 3.14 4.51
N ASP A 26 -2.88 3.86 5.60
CA ASP A 26 -1.69 3.70 6.44
C ASP A 26 -0.36 3.64 5.64
N ALA A 27 -0.23 4.47 4.61
CA ALA A 27 0.98 4.51 3.82
C ALA A 27 2.13 5.15 4.62
N TYR A 28 3.26 4.45 4.72
CA TYR A 28 4.48 5.00 5.31
C TYR A 28 5.72 4.34 4.68
N ALA A 29 6.81 5.09 4.69
CA ALA A 29 8.08 4.65 4.14
C ALA A 29 9.16 4.59 5.22
N ARG A 30 10.08 3.65 5.06
CA ARG A 30 11.20 3.44 5.98
C ARG A 30 12.48 3.14 5.21
N ALA A 31 13.59 3.64 5.72
CA ALA A 31 14.93 3.27 5.29
C ALA A 31 15.74 2.73 6.48
N ALA A 32 16.81 1.98 6.21
CA ALA A 32 17.72 1.49 7.26
C ALA A 32 18.52 2.64 7.90
N SER A 33 18.76 3.71 7.14
CA SER A 33 19.38 4.96 7.60
C SER A 33 19.02 6.09 6.62
N PRO A 34 19.18 7.38 6.99
CA PRO A 34 18.95 8.51 6.07
C PRO A 34 19.78 8.45 4.78
N ALA A 35 20.99 7.87 4.84
CA ALA A 35 21.90 7.70 3.72
C ALA A 35 21.80 6.33 3.04
N ALA A 36 20.75 5.55 3.32
CA ALA A 36 20.56 4.26 2.67
C ALA A 36 20.32 4.43 1.17
N THR A 37 20.80 3.48 0.37
CA THR A 37 20.59 3.46 -1.08
C THR A 37 19.30 2.74 -1.47
N SER A 38 18.60 2.16 -0.49
CA SER A 38 17.32 1.48 -0.62
C SER A 38 16.38 1.87 0.51
N GLY A 39 15.08 1.76 0.22
CA GLY A 39 14.00 2.02 1.16
C GLY A 39 12.86 1.04 0.94
N THR A 40 11.91 1.02 1.86
CA THR A 40 10.71 0.19 1.77
C THR A 40 9.50 1.03 2.08
N VAL A 41 8.43 0.86 1.30
CA VAL A 41 7.13 1.47 1.52
C VAL A 41 6.12 0.39 1.87
N TYR A 42 5.32 0.69 2.88
CA TYR A 42 4.25 -0.12 3.41
C TYR A 42 2.95 0.66 3.29
N MET A 43 1.85 -0.03 3.02
CA MET A 43 0.50 0.54 2.89
C MET A 43 -0.54 -0.59 2.79
N THR A 44 -1.81 -0.27 2.96
CA THR A 44 -2.91 -1.17 2.61
C THR A 44 -3.62 -0.65 1.37
N LEU A 45 -3.78 -1.51 0.36
CA LEU A 45 -4.51 -1.23 -0.86
C LEU A 45 -5.86 -1.94 -0.81
N ARG A 46 -6.97 -1.21 -0.76
CA ARG A 46 -8.32 -1.76 -0.66
C ARG A 46 -9.10 -1.46 -1.92
N ASN A 47 -9.60 -2.50 -2.58
CA ASN A 47 -10.47 -2.33 -3.74
C ASN A 47 -11.92 -2.15 -3.29
N THR A 48 -12.42 -0.94 -3.46
CA THR A 48 -13.81 -0.52 -3.20
C THR A 48 -14.63 -0.38 -4.49
N GLY A 49 -13.99 -0.60 -5.64
CA GLY A 49 -14.61 -0.55 -6.96
C GLY A 49 -15.43 -1.80 -7.29
N PRO A 50 -16.12 -1.80 -8.44
CA PRO A 50 -17.01 -2.88 -8.84
C PRO A 50 -16.31 -4.07 -9.52
N GLN A 51 -14.99 -3.99 -9.77
CA GLN A 51 -14.22 -5.02 -10.48
C GLN A 51 -12.84 -5.23 -9.84
N THR A 52 -12.29 -6.45 -9.96
CA THR A 52 -10.88 -6.72 -9.61
C THR A 52 -9.99 -5.77 -10.40
N ASP A 53 -9.02 -5.19 -9.71
CA ASP A 53 -8.01 -4.30 -10.28
C ASP A 53 -6.62 -4.89 -10.05
N HIS A 54 -5.67 -4.42 -10.83
CA HIS A 54 -4.34 -4.97 -10.91
C HIS A 54 -3.30 -3.85 -10.79
N LEU A 55 -2.47 -3.89 -9.76
CA LEU A 55 -1.35 -2.95 -9.60
C LEU A 55 -0.21 -3.39 -10.52
N ILE A 56 -0.02 -2.66 -11.62
CA ILE A 56 0.99 -2.96 -12.64
C ILE A 56 2.37 -2.48 -12.21
N SER A 57 2.46 -1.27 -11.66
CA SER A 57 3.75 -0.69 -11.30
C SER A 57 3.63 0.42 -10.28
N ALA A 58 4.78 0.79 -9.71
CA ALA A 58 4.92 1.93 -8.83
C ALA A 58 6.13 2.77 -9.27
N ARG A 59 6.06 4.08 -9.06
CA ARG A 59 7.18 5.00 -9.35
C ARG A 59 7.20 6.17 -8.39
N SER A 60 8.40 6.66 -8.09
CA SER A 60 8.60 7.85 -7.27
C SER A 60 9.85 8.60 -7.73
N PRO A 61 9.88 9.94 -7.72
CA PRO A 61 11.06 10.70 -8.12
C PRO A 61 12.28 10.50 -7.18
N ILE A 62 12.07 9.99 -5.96
CA ILE A 62 13.14 9.79 -4.98
C ILE A 62 13.89 8.46 -5.16
N ALA A 63 13.50 7.61 -6.12
CA ALA A 63 14.09 6.30 -6.34
C ALA A 63 14.26 6.00 -7.83
N ALA A 64 15.35 5.35 -8.21
CA ALA A 64 15.55 4.90 -9.59
C ALA A 64 14.57 3.79 -9.99
N LYS A 65 14.19 2.93 -9.05
CA LYS A 65 13.20 1.85 -9.25
C LYS A 65 12.37 1.61 -8.00
N ALA A 66 11.10 1.27 -8.20
CA ALA A 66 10.23 0.73 -7.18
C ALA A 66 9.75 -0.66 -7.64
N VAL A 67 9.96 -1.67 -6.81
CA VAL A 67 9.69 -3.08 -7.13
C VAL A 67 8.85 -3.68 -6.02
N LEU A 68 7.73 -4.32 -6.38
CA LEU A 68 6.94 -5.06 -5.40
C LEU A 68 7.67 -6.36 -5.05
N HIS A 69 7.87 -6.61 -3.76
CA HIS A 69 8.43 -7.84 -3.23
C HIS A 69 7.35 -8.61 -2.50
N ARG A 70 7.31 -9.92 -2.74
CA ARG A 70 6.40 -10.87 -2.08
C ARG A 70 7.19 -11.90 -1.31
N ASN A 71 6.67 -12.26 -0.15
CA ASN A 71 7.20 -13.37 0.63
C ASN A 71 6.39 -14.63 0.29
N ILE A 72 6.99 -15.55 -0.46
CA ILE A 72 6.40 -16.85 -0.74
C ILE A 72 7.07 -17.93 0.10
N GLU A 73 6.30 -18.89 0.59
CA GLU A 73 6.84 -20.14 1.11
C GLU A 73 7.15 -21.06 -0.08
N ASP A 74 8.36 -21.62 -0.14
CA ASP A 74 8.68 -22.64 -1.13
C ASP A 74 8.10 -24.00 -0.73
N ALA A 75 8.20 -24.98 -1.64
CA ALA A 75 7.69 -26.33 -1.40
C ALA A 75 8.37 -27.06 -0.22
N ASP A 76 9.52 -26.55 0.24
CA ASP A 76 10.31 -27.09 1.34
C ASP A 76 10.01 -26.36 2.68
N GLY A 77 9.03 -25.45 2.70
CA GLY A 77 8.62 -24.69 3.88
C GLY A 77 9.52 -23.48 4.19
N MET A 78 10.40 -23.09 3.27
CA MET A 78 11.30 -21.95 3.47
C MET A 78 10.71 -20.67 2.86
N MET A 79 10.66 -19.61 3.66
CA MET A 79 10.23 -18.28 3.20
C MET A 79 11.29 -17.67 2.27
N ARG A 80 10.87 -17.35 1.05
CA ARG A 80 11.68 -16.65 0.05
C ARG A 80 11.03 -15.32 -0.31
N MET A 81 11.85 -14.28 -0.37
CA MET A 81 11.44 -12.97 -0.87
C MET A 81 11.71 -12.91 -2.37
N ILE A 82 10.66 -12.80 -3.18
CA ILE A 82 10.75 -12.72 -4.64
C ILE A 82 10.23 -11.38 -5.15
N ALA A 83 10.87 -10.86 -6.19
CA ALA A 83 10.35 -9.70 -6.91
C ALA A 83 9.12 -10.12 -7.73
N VAL A 84 8.04 -9.36 -7.59
CA VAL A 84 6.80 -9.56 -8.34
C VAL A 84 6.86 -8.68 -9.58
N THR A 85 7.10 -9.31 -10.73
CA THR A 85 7.15 -8.62 -12.03
C THR A 85 5.78 -8.48 -12.66
N ASP A 86 4.87 -9.37 -12.32
CA ASP A 86 3.56 -9.48 -12.96
C ASP A 86 2.49 -8.65 -12.25
N GLY A 87 2.87 -7.80 -11.28
CA GLY A 87 1.95 -6.95 -10.53
C GLY A 87 1.17 -7.66 -9.41
N LEU A 88 0.17 -6.98 -8.87
CA LEU A 88 -0.62 -7.44 -7.72
C LEU A 88 -2.11 -7.30 -7.97
N ASP A 89 -2.82 -8.43 -8.01
CA ASP A 89 -4.27 -8.47 -8.09
C ASP A 89 -4.92 -8.08 -6.76
N ILE A 90 -5.98 -7.27 -6.84
CA ILE A 90 -6.78 -6.84 -5.71
C ILE A 90 -8.25 -7.05 -6.07
N ASP A 91 -8.81 -8.14 -5.56
CA ASP A 91 -10.22 -8.49 -5.78
C ASP A 91 -11.19 -7.48 -5.17
N VAL A 92 -12.41 -7.42 -5.72
CA VAL A 92 -13.49 -6.54 -5.23
C VAL A 92 -13.76 -6.79 -3.74
N GLY A 93 -13.73 -5.73 -2.94
CA GLY A 93 -13.95 -5.79 -1.49
C GLY A 93 -12.77 -6.35 -0.70
N CYS A 94 -11.72 -6.82 -1.37
CA CYS A 94 -10.50 -7.30 -0.75
C CYS A 94 -9.51 -6.16 -0.50
N ALA A 95 -8.53 -6.46 0.36
CA ALA A 95 -7.41 -5.57 0.62
C ALA A 95 -6.10 -6.36 0.53
N ALA A 96 -5.13 -5.79 -0.18
CA ALA A 96 -3.76 -6.24 -0.19
C ALA A 96 -2.93 -5.43 0.80
N ARG A 97 -2.32 -6.10 1.77
CA ARG A 97 -1.50 -5.48 2.81
C ARG A 97 -0.03 -5.55 2.41
N LEU A 98 0.59 -4.39 2.24
CA LEU A 98 2.03 -4.26 2.10
C LEU A 98 2.59 -3.90 3.48
N GLU A 99 3.12 -4.88 4.21
CA GLU A 99 3.50 -4.75 5.62
C GLU A 99 4.82 -5.44 5.97
N ARG A 100 5.34 -5.12 7.16
CA ARG A 100 6.58 -5.69 7.66
C ARG A 100 6.44 -7.21 7.86
N GLY A 101 7.28 -7.99 7.21
CA GLY A 101 7.24 -9.45 7.26
C GLY A 101 6.35 -10.09 6.18
N GLY A 102 5.58 -9.28 5.44
CA GLY A 102 4.83 -9.71 4.26
C GLY A 102 5.32 -9.00 2.99
N ASP A 103 4.39 -8.82 2.05
CA ASP A 103 4.62 -8.11 0.80
C ASP A 103 4.99 -6.66 1.09
N HIS A 104 5.84 -6.05 0.27
CA HIS A 104 6.23 -4.65 0.44
C HIS A 104 6.79 -4.05 -0.83
N LEU A 105 6.73 -2.72 -0.94
CA LEU A 105 7.30 -2.02 -2.09
C LEU A 105 8.74 -1.61 -1.78
N MET A 106 9.71 -2.21 -2.47
CA MET A 106 11.13 -1.90 -2.30
C MET A 106 11.58 -0.83 -3.28
N PHE A 107 12.16 0.25 -2.75
CA PHE A 107 12.85 1.27 -3.53
C PHE A 107 14.33 0.94 -3.65
N MET A 108 14.85 1.05 -4.87
CA MET A 108 16.25 0.83 -5.19
C MET A 108 16.85 2.06 -5.86
N GLY A 109 18.06 2.41 -5.45
CA GLY A 109 18.77 3.57 -6.00
C GLY A 109 18.10 4.87 -5.58
N LEU A 110 17.98 5.08 -4.26
CA LEU A 110 17.46 6.33 -3.72
C LEU A 110 18.32 7.51 -4.20
N THR A 111 17.66 8.51 -4.78
CA THR A 111 18.26 9.75 -5.29
C THR A 111 18.12 10.91 -4.32
N ALA A 112 17.29 10.75 -3.29
CA ALA A 112 17.09 11.69 -2.20
C ALA A 112 17.11 10.96 -0.85
N GLU A 113 17.51 11.67 0.20
CA GLU A 113 17.52 11.13 1.56
C GLU A 113 16.09 10.94 2.09
N MET A 114 15.85 9.80 2.73
CA MET A 114 14.60 9.57 3.46
C MET A 114 14.80 10.05 4.90
N THR A 115 14.42 11.29 5.19
CA THR A 115 14.52 11.85 6.55
C THR A 115 13.22 11.60 7.33
N GLN A 116 13.29 11.28 8.63
CA GLN A 116 12.11 11.14 9.48
C GLN A 116 11.17 12.35 9.37
N GLY A 117 9.88 12.10 9.14
CA GLY A 117 8.84 13.13 9.00
C GLY A 117 8.86 13.88 7.67
N SER A 118 9.78 13.56 6.75
CA SER A 118 9.73 14.04 5.37
C SER A 118 8.63 13.31 4.58
N HIS A 119 8.27 13.89 3.44
CA HIS A 119 7.20 13.42 2.58
C HIS A 119 7.68 13.36 1.13
N PHE A 120 7.18 12.40 0.35
CA PHE A 120 7.47 12.32 -1.07
C PHE A 120 6.28 11.75 -1.85
N PRO A 121 6.11 12.13 -3.13
CA PRO A 121 5.05 11.58 -3.96
C PRO A 121 5.40 10.16 -4.40
N LEU A 122 4.43 9.25 -4.29
CA LEU A 122 4.47 7.91 -4.86
C LEU A 122 3.27 7.77 -5.81
N THR A 123 3.54 7.38 -7.05
CA THR A 123 2.50 7.05 -8.03
C THR A 123 2.40 5.53 -8.18
N LEU A 124 1.19 5.01 -7.97
CA LEU A 124 0.81 3.62 -8.21
C LEU A 124 -0.02 3.57 -9.49
N SER A 125 0.37 2.72 -10.42
CA SER A 125 -0.31 2.54 -11.70
C SER A 125 -1.12 1.26 -11.69
N PHE A 126 -2.44 1.41 -11.68
CA PHE A 126 -3.40 0.32 -11.76
C PHE A 126 -3.92 0.15 -13.19
N GLU A 127 -4.30 -1.08 -13.55
CA GLU A 127 -4.85 -1.38 -14.87
C GLU A 127 -6.16 -0.65 -15.13
N LYS A 128 -7.04 -0.55 -14.12
CA LYS A 128 -8.39 0.01 -14.26
C LYS A 128 -8.54 1.36 -13.58
N ALA A 129 -8.14 1.48 -12.32
CA ALA A 129 -8.18 2.77 -11.61
C ALA A 129 -7.19 3.79 -12.17
N GLY A 130 -6.22 3.35 -12.98
CA GLY A 130 -5.20 4.21 -13.57
C GLY A 130 -4.14 4.65 -12.57
N ASP A 131 -3.57 5.84 -12.80
CA ASP A 131 -2.49 6.37 -11.96
C ASP A 131 -3.05 7.09 -10.72
N ILE A 132 -2.75 6.54 -9.54
CA ILE A 132 -3.06 7.15 -8.25
C ILE A 132 -1.75 7.65 -7.63
N THR A 133 -1.68 8.96 -7.37
CA THR A 133 -0.53 9.56 -6.68
C THR A 133 -0.90 9.89 -5.24
N ILE A 134 -0.12 9.37 -4.32
CA ILE A 134 -0.22 9.64 -2.89
C ILE A 134 1.04 10.34 -2.38
N ASP A 135 0.89 11.08 -1.30
CA ASP A 135 2.00 11.64 -0.56
C ASP A 135 2.34 10.69 0.59
N VAL A 136 3.57 10.16 0.61
CA VAL A 136 3.99 9.12 1.56
C VAL A 136 4.91 9.74 2.62
N PRO A 137 4.54 9.66 3.91
CA PRO A 137 5.42 10.07 5.01
C PRO A 137 6.56 9.06 5.22
N VAL A 138 7.75 9.56 5.52
CA VAL A 138 8.86 8.75 6.03
C VAL A 138 8.73 8.62 7.54
N ASP A 139 8.49 7.40 8.01
CA ASP A 139 8.44 7.04 9.43
C ASP A 139 9.30 5.81 9.72
N MET A 140 10.53 6.06 10.19
CA MET A 140 11.50 5.06 10.63
C MET A 140 11.12 4.41 11.96
N THR A 141 10.27 5.07 12.75
CA THR A 141 9.83 4.62 14.08
C THR A 141 8.49 3.86 14.04
N HIS A 142 7.89 3.71 12.85
CA HIS A 142 6.61 3.06 12.72
C HIS A 142 6.68 1.61 13.21
N VAL A 143 5.92 1.32 14.27
CA VAL A 143 5.68 -0.03 14.76
C VAL A 143 4.22 -0.34 14.46
N PRO A 144 3.93 -1.30 13.56
CA PRO A 144 2.56 -1.71 13.28
C PRO A 144 1.88 -2.12 14.58
N GLY A 145 0.76 -1.46 14.92
CA GLY A 145 -0.01 -1.78 16.13
C GLY A 145 0.55 -1.27 17.47
N ALA A 146 1.61 -0.46 17.49
CA ALA A 146 2.05 0.15 18.75
C ALA A 146 1.18 1.35 19.13
N VAL A 147 0.31 1.16 20.13
CA VAL A 147 -0.18 2.27 20.95
C VAL A 147 1.03 2.90 21.62
N VAL A 148 1.30 4.17 21.33
CA VAL A 148 2.31 4.99 22.02
C VAL A 148 1.88 5.21 23.47
N ILE A 149 2.20 4.27 24.35
CA ILE A 149 2.18 4.53 25.80
C ILE A 149 3.48 5.29 26.12
N SER A 150 3.41 6.62 26.16
CA SER A 150 4.47 7.41 26.80
C SER A 150 4.46 7.12 28.30
N GLY A 151 5.34 6.24 28.75
CA GLY A 151 5.56 5.94 30.16
C GLY A 151 6.81 5.09 30.35
N HIS A 152 7.84 5.67 30.98
CA HIS A 152 9.02 4.96 31.47
C HIS A 152 8.64 3.72 32.30
N VAL A 153 9.10 2.52 31.94
CA VAL A 153 9.17 1.37 32.86
C VAL A 153 10.40 0.50 32.58
N ASN A 154 11.05 0.12 33.69
CA ASN A 154 12.27 -0.66 33.81
C ASN A 154 12.12 -2.10 33.29
N HIS A 155 13.25 -2.70 32.91
CA HIS A 155 13.35 -4.13 32.60
C HIS A 155 13.28 -4.98 33.88
N ASP A 156 12.30 -5.88 33.95
CA ASP A 156 12.26 -7.07 34.81
C ASP A 156 11.75 -8.24 33.94
N HIS A 157 12.45 -9.37 34.01
CA HIS A 157 12.02 -10.64 33.44
C HIS A 157 11.48 -11.55 34.55
N SER A 158 10.16 -11.80 34.57
CA SER A 158 9.58 -13.00 35.18
C SER A 158 8.10 -13.18 34.85
N GLY A 159 7.69 -14.42 34.51
CA GLY A 159 6.31 -14.91 34.72
C GLY A 159 5.48 -15.24 33.49
N MET A 160 4.97 -16.48 33.47
CA MET A 160 4.11 -17.13 32.47
C MET A 160 2.62 -16.70 32.47
N ASP A 161 1.99 -17.02 31.33
CA ASP A 161 0.62 -17.50 31.05
C ASP A 161 -0.62 -16.59 30.92
N ASP A 162 -1.26 -16.84 29.78
CA ASP A 162 -2.68 -16.98 29.48
C ASP A 162 -3.61 -15.78 29.20
N THR A 163 -4.29 -15.93 28.06
CA THR A 163 -5.58 -15.37 27.63
C THR A 163 -5.62 -13.94 27.09
N ALA A 164 -5.38 -13.80 25.78
CA ALA A 164 -5.87 -12.69 24.98
C ALA A 164 -6.93 -13.19 23.97
N THR A 165 -8.17 -12.94 24.34
CA THR A 165 -9.41 -13.13 23.61
C THR A 165 -9.49 -12.23 22.36
N SER A 166 -9.66 -12.88 21.20
CA SER A 166 -10.72 -12.62 20.22
C SER A 166 -10.81 -11.32 19.40
N HIS A 167 -9.72 -10.59 19.13
CA HIS A 167 -9.74 -9.53 18.09
C HIS A 167 -9.00 -9.88 16.77
N GLU A 168 -8.22 -10.97 16.71
CA GLU A 168 -7.55 -11.41 15.47
C GLU A 168 -8.43 -12.26 14.54
N ALA A 169 -9.45 -12.94 15.08
CA ALA A 169 -10.21 -13.94 14.33
C ALA A 169 -11.15 -13.40 13.25
N MET A 170 -11.57 -12.13 13.32
CA MET A 170 -12.43 -11.55 12.27
C MET A 170 -11.64 -10.92 11.11
N HIS A 171 -10.39 -10.47 11.33
CA HIS A 171 -9.57 -9.92 10.26
C HIS A 171 -8.98 -11.03 9.38
N GLN A 172 -8.59 -12.15 9.99
CA GLN A 172 -8.12 -13.34 9.28
C GLN A 172 -9.19 -13.91 8.35
N HIS A 173 -10.47 -13.90 8.73
CA HIS A 173 -11.52 -14.48 7.90
C HIS A 173 -11.74 -13.72 6.57
N ASN A 174 -11.53 -12.39 6.53
CA ASN A 174 -11.63 -11.62 5.29
C ASN A 174 -10.38 -11.75 4.42
N THR A 175 -9.19 -11.73 5.03
CA THR A 175 -7.92 -11.99 4.32
C THR A 175 -7.90 -13.41 3.76
N GLN A 176 -8.47 -14.40 4.46
CA GLN A 176 -8.49 -15.80 4.04
C GLN A 176 -9.47 -16.08 2.90
N MET A 177 -10.60 -15.36 2.82
CA MET A 177 -11.46 -15.45 1.62
C MET A 177 -10.82 -14.83 0.38
N CYS A 178 -9.98 -13.81 0.54
CA CYS A 178 -9.22 -13.20 -0.57
C CYS A 178 -7.98 -14.03 -0.95
N ALA A 179 -7.26 -14.60 0.03
CA ALA A 179 -6.09 -15.44 -0.20
C ALA A 179 -6.42 -16.81 -0.82
N MET A 180 -7.61 -17.37 -0.53
CA MET A 180 -8.03 -18.68 -1.04
C MET A 180 -8.37 -18.68 -2.54
N LYS A 181 -8.49 -17.51 -3.18
CA LYS A 181 -8.69 -17.39 -4.64
C LYS A 181 -7.41 -17.25 -5.46
N ILE A 182 -6.25 -17.09 -4.80
CA ILE A 182 -4.94 -16.98 -5.48
C ILE A 182 -4.38 -18.37 -5.87
N ALA A 183 -5.04 -19.46 -5.45
CA ALA A 183 -4.54 -20.83 -5.57
C ALA A 183 -5.34 -21.75 -6.54
N ASP A 184 -6.16 -21.18 -7.44
CA ASP A 184 -6.84 -21.95 -8.51
C ASP A 184 -6.32 -21.54 -9.90
#